data_AF-A0A1G0BKT9-F1
#
_entry.id   AF-A0A1G0BKT9-F1
#
_cell.length_a   1.000
_cell.length_b   1.000
_cell.length_c   1.000
_cell.angle_alpha   90.00
_cell.angle_beta   90.00
_cell.angle_gamma   90.00
#
_symmetry.space_group_name_H-M   'P 1'
#
loop_
_entity.id
_entity.type
_entity.pdbx_description
1 polymer ?
#
loop_
_entity_poly.entity_id
_entity_poly.type
_entity_poly.pdbx_seq_one_letter_code
_entity_poly.pdbx_strand_id
1 'polypeptide(L)'
;MRSPTLGYEDDTEISKSEIACEQLTEAITLFLQQKFLCAVTLAGAAEGIFAGVLNAHGEKAIVERSVEAIEKLREATGLEAMENLPANRIYKQWNTARNAIKHHDKNEECIVTINFFDEAYWMIKRALSNASNLGIPISNEIDFENWCILELHL
;
A
#
# COMPACT_ATOMS: atom_id res chain seq x y z
N MET A 1 1.21 11.38 -26.29
CA MET A 1 2.02 10.85 -27.40
C MET A 1 2.28 9.39 -27.07
N ARG A 2 1.97 8.45 -27.97
CA ARG A 2 2.21 7.02 -27.70
C ARG A 2 3.71 6.76 -27.76
N SER A 3 4.27 6.00 -26.82
CA SER A 3 5.66 5.56 -26.91
C SER A 3 5.86 4.77 -28.21
N PRO A 4 7.02 4.88 -28.89
CA PRO A 4 7.33 4.05 -30.05
C PRO A 4 7.26 2.57 -29.69
N THR A 5 6.66 1.76 -30.57
CA THR A 5 6.60 0.30 -30.36
C THR A 5 7.94 -0.35 -30.69
N LEU A 6 8.33 -1.32 -29.85
CA LEU A 6 9.45 -2.23 -30.14
C LEU A 6 9.00 -3.53 -30.81
N GLY A 7 7.68 -3.75 -30.96
CA GLY A 7 7.10 -4.89 -31.67
C GLY A 7 7.22 -6.23 -30.96
N TYR A 8 7.45 -6.25 -29.64
CA TYR A 8 7.53 -7.50 -28.88
C TYR A 8 6.15 -8.12 -28.60
N GLU A 9 5.15 -7.29 -28.30
CA GLU A 9 3.77 -7.70 -28.07
C GLU A 9 2.78 -6.64 -28.55
N ASP A 10 1.54 -7.07 -28.80
CA ASP A 10 0.41 -6.19 -29.09
C ASP A 10 -0.14 -5.56 -27.79
N ASP A 11 -0.97 -4.52 -27.94
CA ASP A 11 -1.63 -3.89 -26.79
C ASP A 11 -2.54 -4.88 -26.05
N THR A 12 -2.47 -4.87 -24.72
CA THR A 12 -3.30 -5.72 -23.86
C THR A 12 -4.38 -4.89 -23.17
N GLU A 13 -5.62 -5.38 -23.19
CA GLU A 13 -6.69 -4.89 -22.32
C GLU A 13 -6.63 -5.61 -20.97
N ILE A 14 -6.53 -4.85 -19.88
CA ILE A 14 -6.44 -5.38 -18.51
C ILE A 14 -7.15 -4.41 -17.56
N SER A 15 -7.91 -4.93 -16.60
CA SER A 15 -8.60 -4.10 -15.63
C SER A 15 -7.63 -3.50 -14.59
N LYS A 16 -8.07 -2.43 -13.94
CA LYS A 16 -7.30 -1.83 -12.83
C LYS A 16 -7.10 -2.80 -11.67
N SER A 17 -8.11 -3.60 -11.36
CA SER A 17 -8.03 -4.62 -10.31
C SER A 17 -7.00 -5.70 -10.65
N GLU A 18 -6.98 -6.20 -11.90
CA GLU A 18 -5.98 -7.18 -12.33
C GLU A 18 -4.55 -6.61 -12.25
N ILE A 19 -4.34 -5.36 -12.70
CA ILE A 19 -3.04 -4.68 -12.52
C ILE A 19 -2.64 -4.66 -11.04
N ALA A 20 -3.56 -4.29 -10.15
CA ALA A 20 -3.26 -4.21 -8.72
C ALA A 20 -2.99 -5.60 -8.10
N CYS A 21 -3.67 -6.65 -8.55
CA CYS A 21 -3.38 -8.03 -8.14
C CYS A 21 -1.97 -8.46 -8.52
N GLU A 22 -1.55 -8.23 -9.75
CA GLU A 22 -0.20 -8.57 -10.22
C GLU A 22 0.87 -7.82 -9.41
N GLN A 23 0.65 -6.52 -9.18
CA GLN A 23 1.56 -5.70 -8.39
C GLN A 23 1.66 -6.18 -6.93
N LEU A 24 0.54 -6.53 -6.28
CA LEU A 24 0.54 -7.00 -4.91
C LEU A 24 1.14 -8.41 -4.78
N THR A 25 0.83 -9.29 -5.72
CA THR A 25 1.39 -10.64 -5.77
C THR A 25 2.91 -10.58 -5.88
N GLU A 26 3.43 -9.76 -6.79
CA GLU A 26 4.88 -9.60 -6.92
C GLU A 26 5.50 -8.87 -5.71
N ALA A 27 4.80 -7.90 -5.11
CA ALA A 27 5.25 -7.27 -3.87
C ALA A 27 5.46 -8.28 -2.74
N ILE A 28 4.52 -9.23 -2.56
CA ILE A 28 4.62 -10.30 -1.58
C ILE A 28 5.80 -11.22 -1.92
N THR A 29 5.95 -11.64 -3.18
CA THR A 29 7.09 -12.45 -3.62
C THR A 29 8.42 -11.78 -3.28
N LEU A 30 8.56 -10.48 -3.55
CA LEU A 30 9.76 -9.71 -3.23
C LEU A 30 9.97 -9.57 -1.72
N PHE A 31 8.90 -9.39 -0.94
CA PHE A 31 8.97 -9.34 0.52
C PHE A 31 9.51 -10.65 1.10
N LEU A 32 9.00 -11.79 0.65
CA LEU A 32 9.47 -13.12 1.07
C LEU A 32 10.94 -13.37 0.66
N GLN A 33 11.40 -12.74 -0.41
CA GLN A 33 12.81 -12.72 -0.84
C GLN A 33 13.66 -11.66 -0.11
N GLN A 34 13.11 -10.97 0.89
CA GLN A 34 13.75 -9.88 1.64
C GLN A 34 14.17 -8.66 0.78
N LYS A 35 13.51 -8.46 -0.37
CA LYS A 35 13.69 -7.30 -1.26
C LYS A 35 12.68 -6.20 -0.92
N PHE A 36 12.75 -5.72 0.32
CA PHE A 36 11.72 -4.86 0.91
C PHE A 36 11.52 -3.54 0.17
N LEU A 37 12.58 -2.86 -0.27
CA LEU A 37 12.48 -1.58 -0.99
C LEU A 37 11.54 -1.67 -2.20
N CYS A 38 11.74 -2.69 -3.05
CA CYS A 38 10.92 -2.91 -4.23
C CYS A 38 9.50 -3.36 -3.85
N ALA A 39 9.37 -4.19 -2.80
CA ALA A 39 8.08 -4.61 -2.28
C ALA A 39 7.23 -3.41 -1.85
N VAL A 40 7.79 -2.40 -1.15
CA VAL A 40 7.08 -1.17 -0.78
C VAL A 40 6.51 -0.47 -2.00
N THR A 41 7.29 -0.35 -3.09
CA THR A 41 6.86 0.35 -4.30
C THR A 41 5.67 -0.34 -4.96
N LEU A 42 5.76 -1.65 -5.19
CA LEU A 42 4.70 -2.42 -5.84
C LEU A 42 3.45 -2.54 -4.96
N ALA A 43 3.61 -2.81 -3.67
CA ALA A 43 2.49 -2.82 -2.72
C ALA A 43 1.80 -1.46 -2.65
N GLY A 44 2.56 -0.37 -2.67
CA GLY A 44 2.01 0.98 -2.70
C GLY A 44 1.24 1.29 -3.98
N ALA A 45 1.75 0.81 -5.14
CA ALA A 45 1.01 0.92 -6.40
C ALA A 45 -0.32 0.15 -6.33
N ALA A 46 -0.30 -1.09 -5.87
CA ALA A 46 -1.50 -1.91 -5.69
C ALA A 46 -2.51 -1.25 -4.73
N GLU A 47 -2.05 -0.80 -3.56
CA GLU A 47 -2.88 -0.15 -2.54
C GLU A 47 -3.60 1.08 -3.10
N GLY A 48 -2.89 1.93 -3.84
CA GLY A 48 -3.47 3.13 -4.43
C GLY A 48 -4.47 2.82 -5.54
N ILE A 49 -4.24 1.78 -6.34
CA ILE A 49 -5.19 1.36 -7.37
C ILE A 49 -6.44 0.77 -6.74
N PHE A 50 -6.32 -0.14 -5.77
CA PHE A 50 -7.49 -0.70 -5.08
C PHE A 50 -8.29 0.37 -4.34
N ALA A 51 -7.62 1.34 -3.69
CA ALA A 51 -8.28 2.49 -3.07
C ALA A 51 -9.08 3.30 -4.10
N GLY A 52 -8.51 3.56 -5.28
CA GLY A 52 -9.20 4.24 -6.36
C GLY A 52 -10.44 3.47 -6.87
N VAL A 53 -10.36 2.15 -6.97
CA VAL A 53 -11.50 1.30 -7.38
C VAL A 53 -12.60 1.31 -6.30
N LEU A 54 -12.25 1.15 -5.02
CA LEU A 54 -13.21 1.25 -3.91
C LEU A 54 -13.94 2.59 -3.94
N ASN A 55 -13.19 3.69 -4.04
CA ASN A 55 -13.76 5.03 -4.06
C ASN A 55 -14.67 5.26 -5.28
N ALA A 56 -14.34 4.66 -6.44
CA ALA A 56 -15.20 4.69 -7.62
C ALA A 56 -16.54 3.93 -7.42
N HIS A 57 -16.56 2.94 -6.53
CA HIS A 57 -17.78 2.22 -6.12
C HIS A 57 -18.52 2.89 -4.94
N GLY A 58 -18.07 4.06 -4.48
CA GLY A 58 -18.66 4.75 -3.32
C GLY A 58 -18.28 4.13 -1.97
N GLU A 59 -17.30 3.23 -1.96
CA GLU A 59 -16.73 2.65 -0.75
C GLU A 59 -15.50 3.41 -0.30
N LYS A 60 -15.14 3.30 0.98
CA LYS A 60 -13.93 3.91 1.54
C LYS A 60 -12.76 2.94 1.51
N ALA A 61 -11.58 3.43 1.14
CA ALA A 61 -10.33 2.70 1.26
C ALA A 61 -9.92 2.47 2.73
N ILE A 62 -9.05 1.50 3.00
CA ILE A 62 -8.64 1.12 4.36
C ILE A 62 -8.03 2.29 5.15
N VAL A 63 -7.26 3.16 4.49
CA VAL A 63 -6.65 4.32 5.15
C VAL A 63 -7.72 5.30 5.61
N GLU A 64 -8.71 5.57 4.77
CA GLU A 64 -9.84 6.46 5.10
C GLU A 64 -10.65 5.88 6.26
N ARG A 65 -10.97 4.58 6.21
CA ARG A 65 -11.66 3.88 7.30
C ARG A 65 -10.88 3.94 8.61
N SER A 66 -9.57 3.74 8.57
CA SER A 66 -8.71 3.78 9.76
C SER A 66 -8.63 5.18 10.37
N VAL A 67 -8.55 6.23 9.54
CA VAL A 67 -8.56 7.62 10.01
C VAL A 67 -9.90 7.94 10.69
N GLU A 68 -11.02 7.56 10.09
CA GLU A 68 -12.34 7.75 10.70
C GLU A 68 -12.51 6.97 12.02
N ALA A 69 -11.93 5.78 12.11
CA ALA A 69 -11.93 5.01 13.36
C ALA A 69 -11.13 5.73 14.45
N ILE A 70 -9.98 6.31 14.12
CA ILE A 70 -9.17 7.11 15.04
C ILE A 70 -9.96 8.33 15.53
N GLU A 71 -10.66 9.04 14.64
CA GLU A 71 -11.48 10.21 15.00
C GLU A 71 -12.62 9.81 15.95
N LYS A 72 -13.36 8.74 15.63
CA LYS A 72 -14.42 8.22 16.51
C LYS A 72 -13.90 7.79 17.87
N LEU A 73 -12.71 7.19 17.93
CA LEU A 73 -12.07 6.82 19.20
C LEU A 73 -11.73 8.05 20.04
N ARG A 74 -11.18 9.11 19.43
CA ARG A 74 -10.90 10.38 20.12
C ARG A 74 -12.17 11.00 20.68
N GLU A 75 -13.24 11.06 19.88
CA GLU A 75 -14.55 11.58 20.30
C GLU A 75 -15.14 10.79 21.47
N ALA A 76 -15.03 9.45 21.43
CA ALA A 76 -15.64 8.58 22.43
C ALA A 76 -14.85 8.52 23.75
N THR A 77 -13.53 8.66 23.71
CA THR A 77 -12.65 8.38 24.86
C THR A 77 -11.91 9.60 25.40
N GLY A 78 -11.80 10.67 24.62
CA GLY A 78 -10.92 11.80 24.93
C GLY A 78 -9.42 11.48 24.90
N LEU A 79 -9.04 10.29 24.44
CA LEU A 79 -7.62 9.90 24.31
C LEU A 79 -6.96 10.63 23.15
N GLU A 80 -5.72 11.07 23.35
CA GLU A 80 -4.90 11.72 22.33
C GLU A 80 -4.26 10.70 21.37
N ALA A 81 -5.08 9.81 20.78
CA ALA A 81 -4.60 8.84 19.80
C ALA A 81 -3.91 9.56 18.63
N MET A 82 -2.74 9.08 18.19
CA MET A 82 -1.93 9.70 17.13
C MET A 82 -1.66 11.19 17.38
N GLU A 83 -1.37 11.58 18.63
CA GLU A 83 -0.99 12.95 19.03
C GLU A 83 -2.01 14.02 18.59
N ASN A 84 -3.29 13.67 18.50
CA ASN A 84 -4.36 14.54 17.99
C ASN A 84 -4.10 15.14 16.59
N LEU A 85 -3.26 14.49 15.78
CA LEU A 85 -3.00 14.91 14.40
C LEU A 85 -4.30 14.92 13.58
N PRO A 86 -4.54 15.95 12.73
CA PRO A 86 -5.68 15.97 11.83
C PRO A 86 -5.56 14.89 10.74
N ALA A 87 -6.70 14.44 10.20
CA ALA A 87 -6.80 13.38 9.19
C ALA A 87 -5.78 13.51 8.04
N ASN A 88 -5.63 14.70 7.47
CA ASN A 88 -4.70 14.95 6.37
C ASN A 88 -3.22 14.76 6.75
N ARG A 89 -2.86 15.02 8.02
CA ARG A 89 -1.50 14.80 8.54
C ARG A 89 -1.25 13.32 8.78
N ILE A 90 -2.24 12.58 9.30
CA ILE A 90 -2.16 11.12 9.43
C ILE A 90 -1.96 10.48 8.05
N TYR A 91 -2.78 10.88 7.07
CA TYR A 91 -2.68 10.40 5.70
C TYR A 91 -1.30 10.69 5.09
N LYS A 92 -0.79 11.92 5.29
CA LYS A 92 0.55 12.29 4.79
C LYS A 92 1.62 11.45 5.48
N GLN A 93 1.55 11.29 6.80
CA GLN A 93 2.53 10.55 7.58
C GLN A 93 2.62 9.09 7.13
N TRP A 94 1.48 8.40 6.97
CA TRP A 94 1.42 7.00 6.52
C TRP A 94 1.84 6.78 5.06
N ASN A 95 1.99 7.85 4.27
CA ASN A 95 2.48 7.76 2.89
C ASN A 95 3.89 8.35 2.72
N THR A 96 4.54 8.79 3.82
CA THR A 96 5.87 9.41 3.78
C THR A 96 6.90 8.50 3.14
N ALA A 97 7.07 7.27 3.63
CA ALA A 97 8.10 6.36 3.13
C ALA A 97 7.90 5.99 1.67
N ARG A 98 6.68 5.62 1.27
CA ARG A 98 6.34 5.34 -0.14
C ARG A 98 6.68 6.54 -1.04
N ASN A 99 6.38 7.76 -0.61
CA ASN A 99 6.66 8.95 -1.39
C ASN A 99 8.16 9.23 -1.49
N ALA A 100 8.90 9.12 -0.39
CA ALA A 100 10.35 9.28 -0.35
C ALA A 100 11.10 8.26 -1.23
N ILE A 101 10.53 7.06 -1.41
CA ILE A 101 11.12 6.01 -2.27
C ILE A 101 10.96 6.32 -3.76
N LYS A 102 9.86 6.97 -4.18
CA LYS A 102 9.52 7.15 -5.61
C LYS A 102 9.72 8.57 -6.15
N HIS A 103 9.87 9.54 -5.26
CA HIS A 103 10.02 10.95 -5.60
C HIS A 103 11.29 11.50 -4.94
N HIS A 104 11.95 12.42 -5.64
CA HIS A 104 13.01 13.24 -5.08
C HIS A 104 12.67 14.69 -5.43
N ASP A 105 12.42 15.50 -4.40
CA ASP A 105 12.11 16.91 -4.61
C ASP A 105 13.40 17.75 -4.71
N LYS A 106 13.35 18.85 -5.47
CA LYS A 106 14.51 19.72 -5.78
C LYS A 106 15.30 20.19 -4.53
N ASN A 107 14.65 20.24 -3.37
CA ASN A 107 15.24 20.72 -2.11
C ASN A 107 15.29 19.62 -1.03
N GLU A 108 15.10 18.36 -1.41
CA GLU A 108 15.15 17.22 -0.49
C GLU A 108 16.58 16.72 -0.33
N GLU A 109 16.89 16.14 0.82
CA GLU A 109 18.16 15.47 1.03
C GLU A 109 18.28 14.24 0.12
N CYS A 110 19.50 13.94 -0.35
CA CYS A 110 19.76 12.74 -1.15
C CYS A 110 19.87 11.46 -0.31
N ILE A 111 19.61 11.55 1.00
CA ILE A 111 19.68 10.44 1.95
C ILE A 111 18.35 10.38 2.69
N VAL A 112 17.75 9.19 2.70
CA VAL A 112 16.54 8.91 3.47
C VAL A 112 16.82 7.78 4.46
N THR A 113 16.25 7.88 5.66
CA THR A 113 16.33 6.83 6.69
C THR A 113 14.96 6.19 6.80
N ILE A 114 14.84 4.94 6.37
CA ILE A 114 13.57 4.21 6.29
C ILE A 114 13.80 2.77 6.76
N ASN A 115 12.93 2.26 7.63
CA ASN A 115 12.87 0.82 7.87
C ASN A 115 12.06 0.16 6.75
N PHE A 116 12.73 -0.32 5.72
CA PHE A 116 12.04 -0.90 4.56
C PHE A 116 11.19 -2.13 4.90
N PHE A 117 11.59 -2.91 5.91
CA PHE A 117 10.82 -4.07 6.34
C PHE A 117 9.44 -3.66 6.86
N ASP A 118 9.40 -2.76 7.85
CA ASP A 118 8.14 -2.29 8.45
C ASP A 118 7.24 -1.65 7.39
N GLU A 119 7.82 -0.81 6.53
CA GLU A 119 7.07 -0.13 5.47
C GLU A 119 6.51 -1.12 4.45
N ALA A 120 7.26 -2.16 4.09
CA ALA A 120 6.79 -3.18 3.16
C ALA A 120 5.65 -3.99 3.79
N TYR A 121 5.81 -4.41 5.04
CA TYR A 121 4.79 -5.13 5.80
C TYR A 121 3.48 -4.35 5.86
N TRP A 122 3.51 -3.10 6.33
CA TRP A 122 2.30 -2.28 6.47
C TRP A 122 1.66 -1.94 5.13
N MET A 123 2.47 -1.71 4.08
CA MET A 123 1.93 -1.45 2.74
C MET A 123 1.23 -2.68 2.17
N ILE A 124 1.80 -3.88 2.34
CA ILE A 124 1.18 -5.15 1.93
C ILE A 124 -0.14 -5.37 2.69
N LYS A 125 -0.16 -5.22 4.03
CA LYS A 125 -1.40 -5.37 4.83
C LYS A 125 -2.49 -4.39 4.38
N ARG A 126 -2.14 -3.14 4.06
CA ARG A 126 -3.10 -2.15 3.52
C ARG A 126 -3.64 -2.56 2.15
N ALA A 127 -2.78 -3.00 1.25
CA ALA A 127 -3.17 -3.44 -0.09
C ALA A 127 -4.08 -4.68 -0.01
N LEU A 128 -3.73 -5.68 0.80
CA LEU A 128 -4.54 -6.88 1.08
C LEU A 128 -5.90 -6.51 1.65
N SER A 129 -5.96 -5.56 2.60
CA SER A 129 -7.22 -5.10 3.18
C SER A 129 -8.14 -4.47 2.13
N ASN A 130 -7.59 -3.66 1.21
CA ASN A 130 -8.38 -3.08 0.12
C ASN A 130 -8.84 -4.16 -0.89
N ALA A 131 -7.98 -5.12 -1.23
CA ALA A 131 -8.33 -6.24 -2.10
C ALA A 131 -9.46 -7.08 -1.50
N SER A 132 -9.37 -7.40 -0.21
CA SER A 132 -10.41 -8.13 0.54
C SER A 132 -11.74 -7.37 0.58
N ASN A 133 -11.73 -6.04 0.77
CA ASN A 133 -12.94 -5.21 0.68
C ASN A 133 -13.59 -5.26 -0.72
N LEU A 134 -12.80 -5.43 -1.77
CA LEU A 134 -13.30 -5.62 -3.14
C LEU A 134 -13.71 -7.08 -3.43
N GLY A 135 -13.55 -8.01 -2.48
CA GLY A 135 -13.80 -9.43 -2.68
C GLY A 135 -12.78 -10.11 -3.61
N ILE A 136 -11.58 -9.55 -3.73
CA ILE A 136 -10.53 -10.02 -4.64
C ILE A 136 -9.50 -10.84 -3.85
N PRO A 137 -9.35 -12.15 -4.13
CA PRO A 137 -8.33 -12.97 -3.50
C PRO A 137 -6.95 -12.69 -4.09
N ILE A 138 -5.91 -12.73 -3.25
CA ILE A 138 -4.51 -12.61 -3.65
C ILE A 138 -3.82 -13.96 -3.48
N SER A 139 -3.21 -14.45 -4.54
CA SER A 139 -2.79 -15.86 -4.67
C SER A 139 -1.78 -16.31 -3.61
N ASN A 140 -0.86 -15.43 -3.22
CA ASN A 140 0.21 -15.70 -2.25
C ASN A 140 0.00 -14.98 -0.90
N GLU A 141 -1.23 -14.53 -0.59
CA GLU A 141 -1.55 -13.95 0.72
C GLU A 141 -1.22 -14.91 1.87
N ILE A 142 -1.56 -16.20 1.72
CA ILE A 142 -1.30 -17.22 2.75
C ILE A 142 0.20 -17.37 3.02
N ASP A 143 1.05 -17.28 1.99
CA ASP A 143 2.50 -17.39 2.16
C ASP A 143 3.04 -16.21 2.98
N PHE A 144 2.52 -15.01 2.73
CA PHE A 144 2.85 -13.82 3.50
C PHE A 144 2.41 -13.94 4.98
N GLU A 145 1.17 -14.37 5.24
CA GLU A 145 0.67 -14.53 6.61
C GLU A 145 1.44 -15.63 7.36
N ASN A 146 1.72 -16.77 6.71
CA ASN A 146 2.53 -17.84 7.30
C ASN A 146 3.94 -17.36 7.67
N TRP A 147 4.57 -16.57 6.80
CA TRP A 147 5.86 -15.97 7.08
C TRP A 147 5.80 -15.05 8.31
N CYS A 148 4.77 -14.22 8.42
CA CYS A 148 4.59 -13.33 9.58
C CYS A 148 4.43 -14.12 10.90
N ILE A 149 3.68 -15.22 10.89
CA ILE A 149 3.51 -16.08 12.07
C ILE A 149 4.86 -16.71 12.47
N LEU A 150 5.62 -17.22 11.50
CA LEU A 150 6.86 -17.94 11.76
C LEU A 150 8.00 -17.02 12.20
N GLU A 151 8.15 -15.86 11.56
CA GLU A 151 9.30 -14.98 11.75
C GLU A 151 9.03 -13.84 12.74
N LEU A 152 7.78 -13.39 12.88
CA LEU A 152 7.41 -12.27 13.76
C LEU A 152 6.57 -12.69 14.97
N HIS A 153 6.04 -13.93 14.99
CA HIS A 153 5.15 -14.43 16.03
C HIS A 153 3.87 -13.59 16.21
N LEU A 154 3.35 -13.08 15.09
CA LEU A 154 2.08 -12.34 15.00
C LEU A 154 0.88 -13.27 14.80
#